data_AF-A0A0G0GKR7-F1
#
_entry.id   AF-A0A0G0GKR7-F1
#
_cell.length_a   1.000
_cell.length_b   1.000
_cell.length_c   1.000
_cell.angle_alpha   90.00
_cell.angle_beta   90.00
_cell.angle_gamma   90.00
#
_symmetry.space_group_name_H-M   'P 1'
#
loop_
_entity.id
_entity.type
_entity.pdbx_description
1 polymer ?
#
loop_
_entity_poly.entity_id
_entity_poly.type
_entity_poly.pdbx_seq_one_letter_code
_entity_poly.pdbx_strand_id
1 'polypeptide(L)'
;KADAVISVYALDKKYLKSFIAGKNGFLLSAFNNRFSFANRQDLPDVFMPNGAIFAIKTDIFLKRKQLFALKTIPYIMSVERSIDIDTLDDLKRAEKNLKID
;
A
#
# COMPACT_ATOMS: atom_id res chain seq x y z
N LYS A 1 14.64 8.79 -14.50
CA LYS A 1 14.99 7.42 -14.07
C LYS A 1 14.66 7.28 -12.59
N ALA A 2 14.05 6.15 -12.17
CA ALA A 2 13.74 5.87 -10.77
C ALA A 2 14.97 5.38 -10.00
N ASP A 3 14.90 5.49 -8.67
CA ASP A 3 15.92 5.01 -7.72
C ASP A 3 15.48 3.73 -7.00
N ALA A 4 14.16 3.53 -6.90
CA ALA A 4 13.56 2.31 -6.40
C ALA A 4 12.21 2.03 -7.07
N VAL A 5 11.78 0.77 -6.99
CA VAL A 5 10.47 0.27 -7.37
C VAL A 5 9.94 -0.56 -6.20
N ILE A 6 8.68 -0.30 -5.83
CA ILE A 6 7.96 -1.10 -4.84
C ILE A 6 6.70 -1.63 -5.49
N SER A 7 6.45 -2.92 -5.41
CA SER A 7 5.17 -3.49 -5.84
C SER A 7 4.06 -3.12 -4.87
N VAL A 8 2.95 -2.67 -5.44
CA VAL A 8 1.80 -2.17 -4.68
C VAL A 8 0.50 -2.64 -5.31
N TYR A 9 -0.59 -2.63 -4.57
CA TYR A 9 -1.95 -2.70 -5.12
C TYR A 9 -2.73 -1.42 -4.81
N ALA A 10 -3.70 -1.10 -5.64
CA ALA A 10 -4.57 0.04 -5.45
C ALA A 10 -5.50 -0.18 -4.25
N LEU A 11 -5.58 0.82 -3.38
CA LEU A 11 -6.53 0.89 -2.29
C LEU A 11 -7.70 1.78 -2.65
N ASP A 12 -8.83 1.54 -1.97
CA ASP A 12 -9.96 2.45 -2.04
C ASP A 12 -9.60 3.81 -1.44
N LYS A 13 -9.77 4.89 -2.20
CA LYS A 13 -9.53 6.27 -1.75
C LYS A 13 -10.25 6.63 -0.45
N LYS A 14 -11.35 5.93 -0.09
CA LYS A 14 -12.05 6.11 1.19
C LYS A 14 -11.14 5.90 2.40
N TYR A 15 -10.05 5.14 2.29
CA TYR A 15 -9.10 4.96 3.38
C TYR A 15 -8.49 6.29 3.84
N LEU A 16 -8.33 7.29 2.95
CA LEU A 16 -7.86 8.63 3.34
C LEU A 16 -8.83 9.39 4.24
N LYS A 17 -10.08 8.92 4.32
CA LYS A 17 -11.10 9.50 5.19
C LYS A 17 -11.13 8.90 6.59
N SER A 18 -10.26 7.94 6.87
CA SER A 18 -10.28 7.22 8.14
C SER A 18 -9.89 8.09 9.33
N PHE A 19 -10.35 7.68 10.50
CA PHE A 19 -10.01 8.27 11.78
C PHE A 19 -9.23 7.26 12.62
N ILE A 20 -8.31 7.74 13.43
CA ILE A 20 -7.63 6.98 14.47
C ILE A 20 -8.17 7.39 15.85
N ALA A 21 -8.01 6.49 16.83
CA ALA A 21 -8.32 6.80 18.21
C ALA A 21 -7.34 7.86 18.75
N GLY A 22 -7.88 9.00 19.16
CA GLY A 22 -7.15 10.03 19.90
C GLY A 22 -7.20 9.79 21.41
N LYS A 23 -6.62 10.73 22.16
CA LYS A 23 -6.70 10.71 23.62
C LYS A 23 -8.13 10.95 24.08
N ASN A 24 -8.49 10.40 25.24
CA ASN A 24 -9.77 10.63 25.93
C ASN A 24 -11.03 10.26 25.10
N GLY A 25 -10.92 9.30 24.18
CA GLY A 25 -12.05 8.80 23.40
C GLY A 25 -12.45 9.66 22.19
N PHE A 26 -11.72 10.74 21.90
CA PHE A 26 -11.97 11.55 20.71
C PHE A 26 -11.32 10.94 19.47
N LEU A 27 -11.96 11.12 18.30
CA LEU A 27 -11.38 10.73 17.01
C LEU A 27 -10.42 11.80 16.49
N LEU A 28 -9.34 11.35 15.86
CA LEU A 28 -8.42 12.19 15.09
C LEU A 28 -8.41 11.71 13.65
N SER A 29 -8.32 12.61 12.67
CA SER A 29 -8.09 12.20 11.28
C SER A 29 -6.80 11.38 11.19
N ALA A 30 -6.85 10.22 10.52
CA ALA A 30 -5.67 9.39 10.28
C ALA A 30 -4.68 10.04 9.31
N PHE A 31 -5.19 10.91 8.45
CA PHE A 31 -4.44 11.65 7.44
C PHE A 31 -4.70 13.15 7.62
N ASN A 32 -5.00 13.86 6.53
CA ASN A 32 -5.36 15.27 6.55
C ASN A 32 -6.86 15.46 6.81
N ASN A 33 -7.23 16.36 7.72
CA ASN A 33 -8.63 16.75 7.98
C ASN A 33 -9.40 17.14 6.70
N ARG A 34 -8.71 17.66 5.67
CA ARG A 34 -9.31 17.97 4.37
C ARG A 34 -9.81 16.72 3.64
N PHE A 35 -9.15 15.58 3.81
CA PHE A 35 -9.53 14.34 3.12
C PHE A 35 -10.77 13.69 3.74
N SER A 36 -10.94 13.78 5.07
CA SER A 36 -12.06 13.19 5.81
C SER A 36 -13.43 13.52 5.21
N PHE A 37 -13.60 14.73 4.69
CA PHE A 37 -14.88 15.22 4.15
C PHE A 37 -14.83 15.59 2.67
N ALA A 38 -13.70 15.43 1.98
CA ALA A 38 -13.60 15.67 0.54
C ALA A 38 -14.43 14.64 -0.26
N ASN A 39 -14.84 14.97 -1.47
CA ASN A 39 -15.47 13.98 -2.34
C ASN A 39 -14.46 12.92 -2.76
N ARG A 40 -14.90 11.66 -2.92
CA ARG A 40 -14.01 10.52 -3.16
C ARG A 40 -13.26 10.62 -4.49
N GLN A 41 -13.86 11.22 -5.51
CA GLN A 41 -13.26 11.42 -6.82
C GLN A 41 -12.12 12.45 -6.80
N ASP A 42 -12.16 13.40 -5.85
CA ASP A 42 -11.16 14.46 -5.69
C ASP A 42 -9.96 14.01 -4.83
N LEU A 43 -10.05 12.81 -4.24
CA LEU A 43 -8.98 12.25 -3.44
C LEU A 43 -7.87 11.67 -4.33
N PRO A 44 -6.60 11.75 -3.90
CA PRO A 44 -5.49 11.13 -4.62
C PRO A 44 -5.62 9.61 -4.61
N ASP A 45 -4.98 8.96 -5.60
CA ASP A 45 -4.85 7.51 -5.60
C ASP A 45 -4.00 7.05 -4.43
N VAL A 46 -4.37 5.90 -3.87
CA VAL A 46 -3.73 5.33 -2.69
C VAL A 46 -3.28 3.93 -3.02
N PHE A 47 -2.09 3.57 -2.56
CA PHE A 47 -1.48 2.28 -2.82
C PHE A 47 -0.95 1.68 -1.53
N MET A 48 -1.05 0.36 -1.39
CA MET A 48 -0.43 -0.40 -0.31
C MET A 48 0.69 -1.27 -0.87
N PRO A 49 1.91 -1.25 -0.30
CA PRO A 49 2.95 -2.23 -0.61
C PRO A 49 2.44 -3.65 -0.38
N ASN A 50 2.75 -4.57 -1.28
CA ASN A 50 2.27 -5.95 -1.20
C ASN A 50 3.32 -6.98 -0.79
N GLY A 51 4.50 -6.54 -0.33
CA GLY A 51 5.56 -7.45 0.11
C GLY A 51 6.35 -8.13 -1.01
N ALA A 52 5.82 -8.21 -2.24
CA ALA A 52 6.36 -9.10 -3.27
C ALA A 52 7.70 -8.63 -3.88
N ILE A 53 7.84 -7.33 -4.17
CA ILE A 53 8.98 -6.77 -4.89
C ILE A 53 9.42 -5.45 -4.24
N PHE A 54 10.66 -5.42 -3.77
CA PHE A 54 11.39 -4.21 -3.40
C PHE A 54 12.70 -4.17 -4.18
N ALA A 55 12.76 -3.36 -5.23
CA ALA A 55 13.97 -3.19 -6.04
C ALA A 55 14.53 -1.79 -5.82
N ILE A 56 15.76 -1.70 -5.30
CA ILE A 56 16.42 -0.42 -5.01
C ILE A 56 17.88 -0.47 -5.47
N LYS A 57 18.42 0.66 -5.93
CA LYS A 57 19.85 0.73 -6.24
C LYS A 57 20.69 0.50 -4.97
N THR A 58 21.69 -0.38 -5.09
CA THR A 58 22.51 -0.83 -3.96
C THR A 58 23.23 0.32 -3.26
N ASP A 59 23.77 1.29 -4.00
CA ASP A 59 24.44 2.47 -3.46
C ASP A 59 23.50 3.33 -2.58
N ILE A 60 22.26 3.53 -3.04
CA ILE A 60 21.22 4.26 -2.30
C ILE A 60 20.83 3.50 -1.03
N PHE A 61 20.60 2.19 -1.15
CA PHE A 61 20.27 1.35 0.01
C PHE A 61 21.39 1.36 1.04
N LEU A 62 22.66 1.19 0.61
CA LEU A 62 23.80 1.16 1.51
C LEU A 62 23.99 2.49 2.24
N LYS A 63 23.69 3.62 1.59
CA LYS A 63 23.76 4.97 2.19
C LYS A 63 22.61 5.26 3.16
N ARG A 64 21.38 4.86 2.83
CA ARG A 64 20.16 5.25 3.58
C ARG A 64 19.66 4.21 4.57
N LYS A 65 20.02 2.94 4.36
CA LYS A 65 19.52 1.77 5.11
C LYS A 65 17.99 1.69 5.15
N GLN A 66 17.34 2.11 4.06
CA GLN A 66 15.88 2.11 3.89
C GLN A 66 15.54 1.64 2.47
N LEU A 67 14.48 0.84 2.35
CA LEU A 67 13.97 0.35 1.05
C LEU A 67 13.10 1.39 0.32
N PHE A 68 12.65 2.42 1.03
CA PHE A 68 11.90 3.53 0.45
C PHE A 68 12.84 4.72 0.15
N ALA A 69 13.05 4.98 -1.15
CA ALA A 69 13.86 6.10 -1.63
C ALA A 69 12.99 7.29 -2.06
N LEU A 70 13.60 8.47 -2.23
CA LEU A 70 12.87 9.68 -2.64
C LEU A 70 12.24 9.54 -4.04
N LYS A 71 12.94 8.88 -4.99
CA LYS A 71 12.45 8.60 -6.35
C LYS A 71 12.00 7.15 -6.49
N THR A 72 11.10 6.74 -5.61
CA THR A 72 10.44 5.43 -5.69
C THR A 72 9.21 5.53 -6.58
N ILE A 73 9.06 4.60 -7.53
CA ILE A 73 7.85 4.48 -8.36
C ILE A 73 7.08 3.20 -8.00
N PRO A 74 5.75 3.20 -8.11
CA PRO A 74 4.95 2.00 -7.87
C PRO A 74 5.03 1.04 -9.06
N TYR A 75 5.12 -0.25 -8.78
CA TYR A 75 4.76 -1.31 -9.72
C TYR A 75 3.40 -1.86 -9.32
N ILE A 76 2.35 -1.46 -10.04
CA ILE A 76 0.96 -1.77 -9.66
C ILE A 76 0.63 -3.21 -10.05
N MET A 77 0.23 -4.00 -9.06
CA MET A 77 -0.26 -5.37 -9.19
C MET A 77 -1.75 -5.42 -8.82
N SER A 78 -2.46 -6.43 -9.35
CA SER A 78 -3.85 -6.67 -8.96
C SER A 78 -3.93 -7.15 -7.52
N VAL A 79 -5.08 -6.97 -6.87
CA VAL A 79 -5.29 -7.40 -5.47
C VAL A 79 -5.16 -8.92 -5.36
N GLU A 80 -5.63 -9.65 -6.37
CA GLU A 80 -5.61 -11.11 -6.45
C GLU A 80 -4.18 -11.66 -6.51
N ARG A 81 -3.26 -10.90 -7.13
CA ARG A 81 -1.82 -11.20 -7.20
C ARG A 81 -1.01 -10.62 -6.04
N SER A 82 -1.66 -9.91 -5.12
CA SER A 82 -1.05 -9.21 -3.98
C SER A 82 -1.43 -9.85 -2.64
N ILE A 83 -1.87 -11.12 -2.66
CA ILE A 83 -2.18 -11.88 -1.45
C ILE A 83 -0.87 -12.19 -0.71
N ASP A 84 -0.77 -11.72 0.53
CA ASP A 84 0.23 -12.17 1.49
C ASP A 84 -0.31 -13.38 2.26
N ILE A 85 0.51 -14.42 2.44
CA ILE A 85 0.06 -15.70 3.03
C ILE A 85 0.49 -15.75 4.49
N ASP A 86 -0.35 -15.21 5.37
CA ASP A 86 -0.16 -15.25 6.83
C ASP A 86 -1.02 -16.33 7.51
N THR A 87 -2.14 -16.69 6.88
CA THR A 87 -3.14 -17.62 7.40
C THR A 87 -3.50 -18.71 6.40
N LEU A 88 -4.10 -19.79 6.92
CA LEU A 88 -4.61 -20.88 6.09
C LEU A 88 -5.65 -20.41 5.06
N ASP A 89 -6.46 -19.42 5.41
CA ASP A 89 -7.46 -18.88 4.49
C ASP A 89 -6.82 -18.03 3.39
N ASP A 90 -5.70 -17.35 3.65
CA ASP A 90 -4.92 -16.67 2.61
C ASP A 90 -4.39 -17.68 1.59
N LEU A 91 -3.86 -18.82 2.06
CA LEU A 91 -3.38 -19.91 1.19
C LEU A 91 -4.51 -20.45 0.32
N LYS A 92 -5.69 -20.76 0.89
CA LYS A 92 -6.85 -21.24 0.11
C LYS A 92 -7.29 -20.23 -0.96
N ARG A 93 -7.26 -18.92 -0.65
CA ARG A 93 -7.57 -17.87 -1.63
C ARG A 93 -6.53 -17.84 -2.74
N ALA A 94 -5.25 -17.94 -2.41
CA ALA A 94 -4.16 -17.99 -3.39
C ALA A 94 -4.29 -19.22 -4.31
N GLU A 95 -4.59 -20.40 -3.76
CA GLU A 95 -4.85 -21.62 -4.54
C GLU A 95 -6.02 -21.43 -5.52
N LYS A 96 -7.13 -20.83 -5.06
CA LYS A 96 -8.27 -20.54 -5.94
C LYS A 96 -7.87 -19.63 -7.10
N ASN A 97 -6.99 -18.65 -6.89
CA ASN A 97 -6.51 -17.74 -7.94
C ASN A 97 -5.57 -18.41 -8.95
N LEU A 98 -4.93 -19.53 -8.58
CA LEU A 98 -4.03 -20.30 -9.45
C LEU A 98 -4.76 -21.34 -10.30
N LYS A 99 -5.95 -21.78 -9.87
CA LYS A 99 -6.77 -22.71 -10.64
C LYS A 99 -7.35 -21.97 -11.84
N ILE A 100 -6.72 -22.21 -12.99
CA ILE A 100 -7.25 -21.88 -14.31
C ILE A 100 -8.25 -23.00 -14.63
N ASP A 101 -9.52 -22.64 -14.80
CA ASP A 101 -10.52 -23.56 -15.39
C ASP A 101 -10.17 -23.86 -16.86
#